data_AF-A0A9W9Z9X9-F1
#
_entry.id   AF-A0A9W9Z9X9-F1
#
_cell.length_a   1.000
_cell.length_b   1.000
_cell.length_c   1.000
_cell.angle_alpha   90.00
_cell.angle_beta   90.00
_cell.angle_gamma   90.00
#
_symmetry.space_group_name_H-M   'P 1'
#
loop_
_entity.id
_entity.type
_entity.pdbx_description
1 polymer ?
#
loop_
_entity_poly.entity_id
_entity_poly.type
_entity_poly.pdbx_seq_one_letter_code
_entity_poly.pdbx_strand_id
1 'polypeptide(L)'
;MAPLPGVIQIQGDITKISTAHQIISHFEGEVADLVICDGAPDVTGLHDIDEYIQGQLLLAALNITTHVLKHGGNFVAKIFRGKDVDILYAQLKVFFPTVTICKPRSSRNSSIESFVVCQNYSPPAGYVPTMCNPLLIDPSQFKSLGGVNRIVVPFMACGDLSGYDSDQTYPLKASSERRNISHYRLPRNQ
;
A
#
# COMPACT_ATOMS: atom_id res chain seq x y z
N MET A 1 -19.20 -11.78 -1.42
CA MET A 1 -18.41 -12.58 -0.45
C MET A 1 -19.39 -13.37 0.40
N ALA A 2 -19.04 -14.59 0.83
CA ALA A 2 -19.90 -15.31 1.76
C ALA A 2 -19.87 -14.62 3.15
N PRO A 3 -20.98 -14.61 3.91
CA PRO A 3 -21.02 -14.01 5.24
C PRO A 3 -20.02 -14.70 6.18
N LEU A 4 -19.30 -13.90 6.96
CA LEU A 4 -18.27 -14.34 7.90
C LEU A 4 -18.72 -13.96 9.32
N PRO A 5 -18.69 -14.90 10.29
CA PRO A 5 -19.05 -14.59 11.67
C PRO A 5 -18.17 -13.46 12.25
N GLY A 6 -18.80 -12.49 12.92
CA GLY A 6 -18.10 -11.35 13.52
C GLY A 6 -17.62 -10.27 12.54
N VAL A 7 -17.95 -10.40 11.24
CA VAL A 7 -17.58 -9.42 10.21
C VAL A 7 -18.83 -8.80 9.61
N ILE A 8 -18.95 -7.48 9.73
CA ILE A 8 -19.97 -6.70 9.00
C ILE A 8 -19.50 -6.58 7.54
N GLN A 9 -20.34 -7.00 6.61
CA GLN A 9 -20.04 -6.95 5.18
C GLN A 9 -20.96 -5.95 4.49
N ILE A 10 -20.35 -5.00 3.79
CA ILE A 10 -21.05 -4.00 2.99
C ILE A 10 -20.69 -4.27 1.53
N GLN A 11 -21.68 -4.57 0.72
CA GLN A 11 -21.51 -4.68 -0.72
C GLN A 11 -21.82 -3.32 -1.36
N GLY A 12 -20.79 -2.68 -1.89
CA GLY A 12 -20.92 -1.36 -2.48
C GLY A 12 -19.71 -1.00 -3.31
N ASP A 13 -19.80 0.17 -3.94
CA ASP A 13 -18.73 0.75 -4.74
C ASP A 13 -18.07 1.84 -3.89
N ILE A 14 -16.78 1.66 -3.58
CA ILE A 14 -16.04 2.55 -2.70
C ILE A 14 -15.88 3.97 -3.25
N THR A 15 -16.16 4.18 -4.54
CA THR A 15 -16.17 5.52 -5.15
C THR A 15 -17.47 6.28 -4.88
N LYS A 16 -18.52 5.59 -4.41
CA LYS A 16 -19.84 6.20 -4.17
C LYS A 16 -19.95 6.74 -2.75
N ILE A 17 -20.47 7.96 -2.65
CA ILE A 17 -20.77 8.63 -1.38
C ILE A 17 -21.70 7.78 -0.51
N SER A 18 -22.70 7.13 -1.12
CA SER A 18 -23.64 6.27 -0.40
C SER A 18 -22.95 5.13 0.35
N THR A 19 -21.94 4.50 -0.27
CA THR A 19 -21.19 3.41 0.33
C THR A 19 -20.25 3.92 1.43
N ALA A 20 -19.61 5.08 1.22
CA ALA A 20 -18.83 5.73 2.27
C ALA A 20 -19.68 6.06 3.51
N HIS A 21 -20.89 6.62 3.33
CA HIS A 21 -21.81 6.89 4.44
C HIS A 21 -22.25 5.62 5.16
N GLN A 22 -22.51 4.52 4.43
CA GLN A 22 -22.82 3.24 5.06
C GLN A 22 -21.67 2.77 5.95
N ILE A 23 -20.43 2.78 5.44
CA ILE A 23 -19.24 2.42 6.21
C ILE A 23 -19.12 3.28 7.46
N ILE A 24 -19.19 4.61 7.33
CA ILE A 24 -19.07 5.56 8.45
C ILE A 24 -20.15 5.31 9.51
N SER A 25 -21.39 5.05 9.08
CA SER A 25 -22.51 4.83 10.00
C SER A 25 -22.32 3.60 10.90
N HIS A 26 -21.59 2.58 10.45
CA HIS A 26 -21.31 1.38 11.22
C HIS A 26 -20.27 1.57 12.33
N PHE A 27 -19.52 2.68 12.34
CA PHE A 27 -18.58 2.98 13.41
C PHE A 27 -19.24 3.64 14.62
N GLU A 28 -20.50 4.08 14.54
CA GLU A 28 -21.27 4.63 15.68
C GLU A 28 -20.57 5.77 16.45
N GLY A 29 -19.73 6.55 15.77
CA GLY A 29 -18.96 7.65 16.38
C GLY A 29 -17.53 7.28 16.78
N GLU A 30 -17.18 6.01 16.72
CA GLU A 30 -15.80 5.53 16.85
C GLU A 30 -15.05 5.63 15.51
N VAL A 31 -13.77 5.28 15.55
CA VAL A 31 -12.85 5.33 14.41
C VAL A 31 -11.99 4.07 14.35
N ALA A 32 -11.60 3.67 13.15
CA ALA A 32 -10.74 2.52 12.90
C ALA A 32 -9.30 2.76 13.41
N ASP A 33 -8.69 1.70 13.94
CA ASP A 33 -7.25 1.66 14.24
C ASP A 33 -6.40 1.41 12.99
N LEU A 34 -6.94 0.62 12.06
CA LEU A 34 -6.28 0.14 10.87
C LEU A 34 -7.28 0.05 9.72
N VAL A 35 -6.89 0.59 8.56
CA VAL A 35 -7.60 0.36 7.29
C VAL A 35 -6.70 -0.40 6.34
N ILE A 36 -7.25 -1.44 5.71
CA ILE A 36 -6.53 -2.29 4.75
C ILE A 36 -7.26 -2.27 3.40
N CYS A 37 -6.52 -2.07 2.32
CA CYS A 37 -7.04 -2.16 0.95
C CYS A 37 -6.22 -3.16 0.13
N ASP A 38 -6.73 -4.37 -0.07
CA ASP A 38 -6.10 -5.39 -0.92
C ASP A 38 -6.66 -5.44 -2.35
N GLY A 39 -7.46 -4.44 -2.72
CA GLY A 39 -8.10 -4.38 -4.04
C GLY A 39 -7.10 -4.22 -5.17
N ALA A 40 -7.36 -4.92 -6.28
CA ALA A 40 -6.66 -4.74 -7.54
C ALA A 40 -7.68 -4.82 -8.70
N PRO A 41 -7.53 -4.00 -9.75
CA PRO A 41 -8.32 -4.12 -10.96
C PRO A 41 -7.93 -5.37 -11.74
N ASP A 42 -8.77 -5.75 -12.69
CA ASP A 42 -8.41 -6.73 -13.70
C ASP A 42 -7.23 -6.20 -14.52
N VAL A 43 -6.14 -6.97 -14.55
CA VAL A 43 -4.91 -6.58 -15.26
C VAL A 43 -5.13 -6.66 -16.77
N THR A 44 -4.89 -5.55 -17.46
CA THR A 44 -5.02 -5.46 -18.92
C THR A 44 -3.76 -5.96 -19.64
N GLY A 45 -2.62 -6.01 -18.92
CA GLY A 45 -1.30 -6.30 -19.48
C GLY A 45 -0.58 -5.05 -19.99
N LEU A 46 -1.26 -3.90 -20.01
CA LEU A 46 -0.66 -2.60 -20.29
C LEU A 46 -0.28 -1.95 -18.96
N HIS A 47 0.97 -2.13 -18.55
CA HIS A 47 1.45 -1.75 -17.21
C HIS A 47 1.15 -0.30 -16.81
N ASP A 48 1.27 0.66 -17.73
CA ASP A 48 1.00 2.08 -17.45
C ASP A 48 -0.49 2.31 -17.08
N ILE A 49 -1.40 1.62 -17.75
CA ILE A 49 -2.85 1.72 -17.50
C ILE A 49 -3.19 0.99 -16.20
N ASP A 50 -2.63 -0.20 -16.00
CA ASP A 50 -2.85 -1.00 -14.79
C ASP A 50 -2.36 -0.25 -13.54
N GLU A 51 -1.20 0.41 -13.61
CA GLU A 51 -0.67 1.29 -12.55
C GLU A 51 -1.61 2.47 -12.27
N TYR A 52 -2.08 3.14 -13.33
CA TYR A 52 -2.99 4.28 -13.18
C TYR A 52 -4.31 3.88 -12.50
N ILE A 53 -4.93 2.78 -12.94
CA ILE A 53 -6.20 2.30 -12.38
C ILE A 53 -6.01 1.85 -10.92
N GLN A 54 -4.89 1.16 -10.61
CA GLN A 54 -4.55 0.81 -9.24
C GLN A 54 -4.38 2.06 -8.36
N GLY A 55 -3.75 3.11 -8.88
CA GLY A 55 -3.63 4.40 -8.21
C GLY A 55 -4.99 5.04 -7.91
N GLN A 56 -5.92 5.03 -8.87
CA GLN A 56 -7.28 5.55 -8.65
C GLN A 56 -8.03 4.77 -7.56
N LEU A 57 -7.90 3.43 -7.57
CA LEU A 57 -8.50 2.59 -6.54
C LEU A 57 -7.94 2.91 -5.15
N LEU A 58 -6.62 3.11 -5.06
CA LEU A 58 -5.97 3.49 -3.82
C LEU A 58 -6.41 4.86 -3.32
N LEU A 59 -6.54 5.86 -4.21
CA LEU A 59 -7.03 7.19 -3.85
C LEU A 59 -8.47 7.15 -3.35
N ALA A 60 -9.34 6.34 -3.96
CA ALA A 60 -10.70 6.13 -3.48
C ALA A 60 -10.72 5.50 -2.08
N ALA A 61 -9.87 4.50 -1.85
CA ALA A 61 -9.72 3.87 -0.53
C ALA A 61 -9.16 4.84 0.51
N LEU A 62 -8.15 5.65 0.15
CA LEU A 62 -7.59 6.68 1.02
C LEU A 62 -8.65 7.72 1.37
N ASN A 63 -9.53 8.09 0.44
CA ASN A 63 -10.60 9.05 0.70
C ASN A 63 -11.51 8.57 1.82
N ILE A 64 -12.03 7.34 1.74
CA ILE A 64 -12.80 6.72 2.83
C ILE A 64 -11.97 6.65 4.11
N THR A 65 -10.69 6.26 3.99
CA THR A 65 -9.76 6.17 5.14
C THR A 65 -9.71 7.49 5.90
N THR A 66 -9.68 8.64 5.23
CA THR A 66 -9.64 9.94 5.92
C THR A 66 -10.87 10.24 6.77
N HIS A 67 -12.01 9.60 6.50
CA HIS A 67 -13.24 9.73 7.29
C HIS A 67 -13.30 8.79 8.49
N VAL A 68 -12.65 7.61 8.40
CA VAL A 68 -12.83 6.55 9.39
C VAL A 68 -11.58 6.24 10.21
N LEU A 69 -10.39 6.65 9.77
CA LEU A 69 -9.14 6.32 10.44
C LEU A 69 -8.85 7.32 11.57
N LYS A 70 -8.53 6.79 12.74
CA LYS A 70 -8.15 7.61 13.89
C LYS A 70 -6.80 8.31 13.68
N HIS A 71 -6.60 9.45 14.34
CA HIS A 71 -5.26 10.05 14.45
C HIS A 71 -4.27 9.05 15.07
N GLY A 72 -3.09 8.92 14.45
CA GLY A 72 -2.10 7.91 14.82
C GLY A 72 -2.40 6.50 14.30
N GLY A 73 -3.53 6.28 13.62
CA GLY A 73 -3.88 5.00 12.99
C GLY A 73 -3.00 4.66 11.79
N ASN A 74 -3.12 3.41 11.31
CA ASN A 74 -2.33 2.90 10.19
C ASN A 74 -3.19 2.61 8.97
N PHE A 75 -2.60 2.73 7.79
CA PHE A 75 -3.22 2.40 6.51
C PHE A 75 -2.28 1.51 5.70
N VAL A 76 -2.78 0.37 5.23
CA VAL A 76 -2.02 -0.58 4.42
C VAL A 76 -2.77 -0.82 3.13
N ALA A 77 -2.09 -0.73 1.99
CA ALA A 77 -2.76 -0.98 0.72
C ALA A 77 -1.86 -1.62 -0.34
N LYS A 78 -2.48 -2.41 -1.20
CA LYS A 78 -1.84 -2.97 -2.40
C LYS A 78 -1.59 -1.87 -3.42
N ILE A 79 -0.41 -1.90 -4.03
CA ILE A 79 0.01 -1.00 -5.10
C ILE A 79 0.69 -1.79 -6.21
N PHE A 80 0.67 -1.23 -7.41
CA PHE A 80 1.56 -1.63 -8.50
C PHE A 80 2.71 -0.63 -8.55
N ARG A 81 3.92 -1.12 -8.30
CA ARG A 81 5.12 -0.28 -8.29
C ARG A 81 5.62 -0.13 -9.73
N GLY A 82 5.04 0.83 -10.44
CA GLY A 82 5.48 1.19 -11.79
C GLY A 82 6.30 2.49 -11.80
N LYS A 83 6.16 3.26 -12.87
CA LYS A 83 7.05 4.39 -13.19
C LYS A 83 6.67 5.66 -12.44
N ASP A 84 5.38 5.87 -12.19
CA ASP A 84 4.83 7.13 -11.67
C ASP A 84 4.36 7.02 -10.22
N VAL A 85 4.75 5.94 -9.54
CA VAL A 85 4.46 5.66 -8.13
C VAL A 85 4.96 6.74 -7.15
N ASP A 86 5.94 7.56 -7.56
CA ASP A 86 6.49 8.66 -6.75
C ASP A 86 5.42 9.71 -6.40
N ILE A 87 4.47 9.96 -7.33
CA ILE A 87 3.36 10.90 -7.13
C ILE A 87 2.43 10.40 -6.03
N LEU A 88 2.14 9.10 -6.05
CA LEU A 88 1.30 8.45 -5.06
C LEU A 88 1.95 8.51 -3.67
N TYR A 89 3.27 8.33 -3.60
CA TYR A 89 4.01 8.46 -2.34
C TYR A 89 3.95 9.87 -1.77
N ALA A 90 4.05 10.89 -2.62
CA ALA A 90 3.91 12.27 -2.21
C ALA A 90 2.53 12.54 -1.61
N GLN A 91 1.46 12.05 -2.26
CA GLN A 91 0.09 12.17 -1.75
C GLN A 91 -0.08 11.48 -0.39
N LEU A 92 0.45 10.27 -0.22
CA LEU A 92 0.37 9.56 1.06
C LEU A 92 1.17 10.27 2.17
N LYS A 93 2.33 10.84 1.85
CA LYS A 93 3.17 11.59 2.80
C LYS A 93 2.52 12.85 3.36
N VAL A 94 1.51 13.41 2.67
CA VAL A 94 0.70 14.53 3.19
C VAL A 94 -0.09 14.11 4.44
N PHE A 95 -0.55 12.86 4.48
CA PHE A 95 -1.40 12.33 5.54
C PHE A 95 -0.66 11.44 6.53
N PHE A 96 0.49 10.90 6.13
CA PHE A 96 1.25 9.93 6.92
C PHE A 96 2.72 10.33 6.99
N PRO A 97 3.25 10.66 8.20
CA PRO A 97 4.65 11.00 8.38
C PRO A 97 5.58 9.85 7.95
N THR A 98 5.16 8.60 8.17
CA THR A 98 5.91 7.41 7.81
C THR A 98 5.17 6.63 6.73
N VAL A 99 5.81 6.47 5.59
CA VAL A 99 5.34 5.64 4.47
C VAL A 99 6.50 4.72 4.12
N THR A 100 6.21 3.44 3.96
CA THR A 100 7.19 2.41 3.60
C THR A 100 6.58 1.49 2.54
N ILE A 101 7.41 0.92 1.68
CA ILE A 101 6.97 -0.07 0.70
C ILE A 101 7.43 -1.44 1.15
N CYS A 102 6.49 -2.38 1.15
CA CYS A 102 6.67 -3.70 1.69
C CYS A 102 6.33 -4.71 0.59
N LYS A 103 7.27 -5.60 0.27
CA LYS A 103 6.95 -6.78 -0.54
C LYS A 103 7.00 -8.02 0.36
N PRO A 104 5.84 -8.60 0.71
CA PRO A 104 5.82 -9.80 1.52
C PRO A 104 6.37 -10.98 0.70
N ARG A 105 6.99 -11.95 1.38
CA ARG A 105 7.49 -13.17 0.75
C ARG A 105 6.40 -13.96 0.02
N SER A 106 5.14 -13.87 0.42
CA SER A 106 4.02 -14.54 -0.26
C SER A 106 3.67 -13.92 -1.62
N SER A 107 4.22 -12.75 -1.95
CA SER A 107 4.03 -12.12 -3.25
C SER A 107 5.07 -12.61 -4.24
N ARG A 108 4.63 -13.03 -5.42
CA ARG A 108 5.52 -13.50 -6.50
C ARG A 108 6.54 -12.44 -6.86
N ASN A 109 7.81 -12.84 -7.00
CA ASN A 109 8.92 -11.95 -7.32
C ASN A 109 8.75 -11.33 -8.71
N SER A 110 8.12 -12.05 -9.65
CA SER A 110 7.79 -11.56 -10.99
C SER A 110 6.65 -10.54 -11.04
N SER A 111 5.89 -10.37 -9.95
CA SER A 111 4.80 -9.40 -9.88
C SER A 111 5.32 -7.99 -9.61
N ILE A 112 4.71 -6.98 -10.22
CA ILE A 112 4.92 -5.56 -9.87
C ILE A 112 4.16 -5.14 -8.61
N GLU A 113 3.40 -6.07 -8.03
CA GLU A 113 2.68 -5.88 -6.78
C GLU A 113 3.63 -5.64 -5.61
N SER A 114 3.26 -4.66 -4.80
CA SER A 114 3.85 -4.38 -3.48
C SER A 114 2.75 -3.81 -2.59
N PHE A 115 3.03 -3.67 -1.31
CA PHE A 115 2.15 -3.03 -0.36
C PHE A 115 2.77 -1.73 0.11
N VAL A 116 1.97 -0.67 0.20
CA VAL A 116 2.36 0.53 0.93
C VAL A 116 1.86 0.41 2.36
N VAL A 117 2.75 0.68 3.31
CA VAL A 117 2.45 0.72 4.75
C VAL A 117 2.64 2.15 5.22
N CYS A 118 1.52 2.80 5.52
CA CYS A 118 1.43 4.16 6.01
C CYS A 118 1.13 4.14 7.50
N GLN A 119 1.95 4.82 8.28
CA GLN A 119 1.87 4.80 9.74
C GLN A 119 1.68 6.20 10.30
N ASN A 120 0.99 6.24 11.46
CA ASN A 120 0.72 7.45 12.23
C ASN A 120 -0.09 8.50 11.46
N TYR A 121 -1.33 8.18 11.11
CA TYR A 121 -2.23 9.11 10.40
C TYR A 121 -2.25 10.49 11.08
N SER A 122 -1.86 11.51 10.32
CA SER A 122 -1.67 12.89 10.73
C SER A 122 -2.07 13.82 9.58
N PRO A 123 -3.38 14.01 9.35
CA PRO A 123 -3.85 14.89 8.29
C PRO A 123 -3.41 16.35 8.55
N PRO A 124 -3.27 17.18 7.50
CA PRO A 124 -2.94 18.60 7.64
C PRO A 124 -3.92 19.35 8.55
N ALA A 125 -3.43 20.38 9.25
CA ALA A 125 -4.28 21.20 10.12
C ALA A 125 -5.43 21.84 9.31
N GLY A 126 -6.66 21.68 9.80
CA GLY A 126 -7.86 22.18 9.12
C GLY A 126 -8.32 21.35 7.92
N TYR A 127 -7.71 20.18 7.65
CA TYR A 127 -8.20 19.27 6.64
C TYR A 127 -9.57 18.71 7.03
N VAL A 128 -10.55 18.87 6.13
CA VAL A 128 -11.89 18.31 6.28
C VAL A 128 -12.06 17.22 5.20
N PRO A 129 -12.23 15.94 5.59
CA PRO A 129 -12.50 14.86 4.66
C PRO A 129 -13.70 15.13 3.75
N THR A 130 -13.56 14.88 2.44
CA THR A 130 -14.66 15.06 1.48
C THR A 130 -14.67 13.99 0.40
N MET A 131 -15.85 13.42 0.16
CA MET A 131 -16.05 12.48 -0.94
C MET A 131 -16.24 13.15 -2.31
N CYS A 132 -16.40 14.48 -2.36
CA CYS A 132 -16.70 15.22 -3.60
C CYS A 132 -15.47 15.52 -4.46
N ASN A 133 -14.29 15.59 -3.85
CA ASN A 133 -13.04 15.77 -4.56
C ASN A 133 -12.12 14.60 -4.14
N PRO A 134 -12.12 13.46 -4.86
CA PRO A 134 -11.09 12.44 -4.63
C PRO A 134 -9.75 13.15 -4.73
N LEU A 135 -8.78 12.80 -3.87
CA LEU A 135 -7.50 13.48 -3.57
C LEU A 135 -6.57 13.73 -4.78
N LEU A 136 -7.11 14.30 -5.85
CA LEU A 136 -6.47 14.88 -7.00
C LEU A 136 -6.02 16.25 -6.52
N ILE A 137 -4.83 16.25 -5.93
CA ILE A 137 -4.00 17.45 -5.91
C ILE A 137 -4.06 18.03 -7.32
N ASP A 138 -4.54 19.26 -7.45
CA ASP A 138 -4.61 19.96 -8.72
C ASP A 138 -3.26 19.79 -9.44
N PRO A 139 -3.24 19.25 -10.69
CA PRO A 139 -2.01 19.10 -11.46
C PRO A 139 -1.20 20.39 -11.56
N SER A 140 -1.83 21.55 -11.37
CA SER A 140 -1.15 22.86 -11.28
C SER A 140 -0.19 22.97 -10.08
N GLN A 141 -0.49 22.34 -8.94
CA GLN A 141 0.41 22.31 -7.78
C GLN A 141 1.68 21.51 -8.07
N PHE A 142 1.58 20.45 -8.88
CA PHE A 142 2.74 19.67 -9.34
C PHE A 142 3.69 20.46 -10.25
N LYS A 143 3.19 21.42 -11.02
CA LYS A 143 4.05 22.31 -11.83
C LYS A 143 4.85 23.29 -10.98
N SER A 144 4.39 23.62 -9.76
CA SER A 144 5.12 24.48 -8.82
C SER A 144 6.19 23.75 -8.01
N LEU A 145 6.14 22.41 -7.96
CA LEU A 145 7.17 21.55 -7.38
C LEU A 145 8.38 21.49 -8.33
N GLY A 146 9.10 22.61 -8.43
CA GLY A 146 10.36 22.69 -9.15
C GLY A 146 11.41 21.81 -8.48
N GLY A 147 11.85 20.76 -9.19
CA GLY A 147 12.92 19.85 -8.78
C GLY A 147 12.62 18.40 -9.16
N VAL A 148 13.65 17.55 -9.18
CA VAL A 148 13.48 16.09 -9.22
C VAL A 148 12.99 15.64 -7.84
N ASN A 149 11.77 16.01 -7.45
CA ASN A 149 11.15 15.63 -6.17
C ASN A 149 10.72 14.16 -6.19
N ARG A 150 11.68 13.26 -6.45
CA ARG A 150 11.51 11.84 -6.19
C ARG A 150 11.59 11.62 -4.69
N ILE A 151 10.45 11.57 -4.04
CA ILE A 151 10.37 11.13 -2.66
C ILE A 151 10.75 9.65 -2.65
N VAL A 152 11.97 9.35 -2.18
CA VAL A 152 12.43 7.98 -2.05
C VAL A 152 11.80 7.37 -0.80
N VAL A 153 10.80 6.53 -1.01
CA VAL A 153 10.18 5.74 0.07
C VAL A 153 11.01 4.48 0.30
N PRO A 154 11.38 4.16 1.56
CA PRO A 154 12.18 2.97 1.85
C PRO A 154 11.40 1.69 1.48
N PHE A 155 12.13 0.75 0.86
CA PHE A 155 11.63 -0.59 0.56
C PHE A 155 12.07 -1.57 1.65
N MET A 156 11.11 -2.31 2.19
CA MET A 156 11.29 -3.28 3.26
C MET A 156 10.84 -4.65 2.80
N ALA A 157 11.67 -5.66 3.06
CA ALA A 157 11.24 -7.04 2.99
C ALA A 157 10.43 -7.36 4.25
N CYS A 158 9.26 -7.98 4.07
CA CYS A 158 8.38 -8.33 5.19
C CYS A 158 8.27 -9.84 5.36
N GLY A 159 8.17 -10.26 6.63
CA GLY A 159 8.05 -11.66 7.05
C GLY A 159 9.29 -12.18 7.74
N ASP A 160 9.20 -13.42 8.21
CA ASP A 160 10.33 -14.11 8.82
C ASP A 160 11.38 -14.44 7.74
N LEU A 161 12.64 -14.04 7.98
CA LEU A 161 13.78 -14.34 7.13
C LEU A 161 14.03 -15.86 7.01
N SER A 162 13.52 -16.64 7.96
CA SER A 162 13.65 -18.10 8.01
C SER A 162 12.55 -18.87 7.25
N GLY A 163 11.48 -18.19 6.81
CA GLY A 163 10.36 -18.83 6.10
C GLY A 163 10.70 -19.40 4.71
N TYR A 164 9.82 -20.28 4.21
CA TYR A 164 9.93 -20.91 2.89
C TYR A 164 9.77 -19.89 1.76
N ASP A 165 10.61 -19.99 0.72
CA ASP A 165 10.53 -19.14 -0.48
C ASP A 165 9.36 -19.57 -1.36
N SER A 166 8.40 -18.67 -1.62
CA SER A 166 7.25 -18.97 -2.49
C SER A 166 7.66 -19.11 -3.97
N ASP A 167 8.82 -18.58 -4.36
CA ASP A 167 9.32 -18.58 -5.73
C ASP A 167 10.44 -19.60 -5.93
N GLN A 168 10.26 -20.82 -5.43
CA GLN A 168 11.14 -21.97 -5.74
C GLN A 168 11.09 -22.41 -7.22
N THR A 169 11.32 -21.48 -8.15
CA THR A 169 11.55 -21.77 -9.57
C THR A 169 13.03 -21.78 -9.91
N TYR A 170 13.92 -21.49 -8.95
CA TYR A 170 15.36 -21.62 -9.15
C TYR A 170 15.78 -23.09 -9.00
N PRO A 171 16.59 -23.63 -9.92
CA PRO A 171 17.10 -24.99 -9.77
C PRO A 171 17.95 -25.06 -8.50
N LEU A 172 17.51 -25.86 -7.54
CA LEU A 172 18.34 -26.26 -6.40
C LEU A 172 19.58 -26.93 -6.98
N LYS A 173 20.73 -26.27 -6.92
CA LYS A 173 22.01 -26.98 -7.00
C LYS A 173 22.10 -27.84 -5.75
N ALA A 174 21.51 -29.03 -5.81
CA ALA A 174 21.72 -30.08 -4.84
C ALA A 174 23.14 -30.62 -5.01
N SER A 175 24.14 -29.86 -4.57
CA SER A 175 25.42 -30.47 -4.20
C SER A 175 25.21 -31.06 -2.81
N SER A 176 25.02 -32.38 -2.81
CA SER A 176 24.94 -33.24 -1.64
C SER A 176 26.22 -33.19 -0.81
N GLU A 177 26.43 -32.13 -0.04
CA GLU A 177 27.40 -32.13 1.06
C GLU A 177 26.82 -31.36 2.25
N ARG A 178 26.42 -32.13 3.26
CA ARG A 178 26.16 -31.63 4.61
C ARG A 178 27.40 -30.90 5.11
N ARG A 179 27.37 -29.57 5.15
CA ARG A 179 28.32 -28.80 5.97
C ARG A 179 27.56 -27.80 6.82
N ASN A 180 27.76 -27.95 8.11
CA ASN A 180 27.19 -27.15 9.19
C ASN A 180 27.32 -25.65 8.89
N ILE A 181 26.20 -24.95 8.94
CA ILE A 181 26.11 -23.50 8.75
C ILE A 181 26.69 -22.86 10.02
N SER A 182 27.98 -22.53 9.99
CA SER A 182 28.58 -21.56 10.90
C SER A 182 29.00 -20.33 10.08
N HIS A 183 28.36 -19.21 10.40
CA HIS A 183 28.73 -17.83 10.09
C HIS A 183 29.60 -17.56 8.85
N TYR A 184 28.96 -17.14 7.75
CA TYR A 184 29.66 -16.43 6.68
C TYR A 184 30.01 -15.01 7.15
N ARG A 185 31.27 -14.83 7.56
CA ARG A 185 31.91 -13.51 7.74
C ARG A 185 32.51 -13.10 6.40
N LEU A 186 32.18 -11.89 5.92
CA LEU A 186 32.69 -11.33 4.67
C LEU A 186 34.24 -11.28 4.69
N PRO A 187 34.93 -11.61 3.59
CA PRO A 187 36.38 -11.57 3.53
C PRO A 187 36.89 -10.12 3.52
N ARG A 188 37.93 -9.84 4.31
CA ARG A 188 38.71 -8.60 4.20
C ARG A 188 39.71 -8.75 3.06
N ASN A 189 39.74 -7.74 2.20
CA ASN A 189 40.70 -7.57 1.11
C ASN A 189 42.15 -7.56 1.62
N GLN A 190 43.02 -8.28 0.92
CA GLN A 190 44.36 -7.87 0.50
C GLN A 190 44.63 -8.47 -0.88
#